data_AF-A0AAP0F2D9-F1
#
_entry.id   AF-A0AAP0F2D9-F1
#
_cell.length_a   1.000
_cell.length_b   1.000
_cell.length_c   1.000
_cell.angle_alpha   90.00
_cell.angle_beta   90.00
_cell.angle_gamma   90.00
#
_symmetry.space_group_name_H-M   'P 1'
#
loop_
_entity.id
_entity.type
_entity.pdbx_description
1 polymer ?
#
loop_
_entity_poly.entity_id
_entity_poly.type
_entity_poly.pdbx_seq_one_letter_code
_entity_poly.pdbx_strand_id
1 'polypeptide(L)'
;METWVFDMDETIVSSTLPYYFQHDFGAEPYNPVAFNAWVEKGEALVLPESHKLYVTLLFLKIKIVFLQGRSESQRQVTEANLRMAGHIKCEKLILK
;
A
#
# COMPACT_ATOMS: atom_id res chain seq x y z
N MET A 1 18.33 -6.34 -15.37
CA MET A 1 16.87 -6.20 -15.57
C MET A 1 16.45 -4.94 -14.87
N GLU A 2 15.56 -4.16 -15.47
CA GLU A 2 15.06 -2.92 -14.88
C GLU A 2 14.15 -3.22 -13.69
N THR A 3 14.20 -2.33 -12.70
CA THR A 3 13.41 -2.43 -11.46
C THR A 3 12.64 -1.14 -11.29
N TRP A 4 11.35 -1.27 -11.02
CA TRP A 4 10.50 -0.17 -10.59
C TRP A 4 10.20 -0.31 -9.10
N VAL A 5 10.41 0.77 -8.36
CA VAL A 5 10.14 0.81 -6.92
C VAL A 5 8.85 1.59 -6.71
N PHE A 6 7.88 0.94 -6.08
CA PHE A 6 6.64 1.56 -5.64
C PHE A 6 6.72 1.84 -4.14
N ASP A 7 6.32 3.05 -3.77
CA ASP A 7 5.63 3.25 -2.50
C ASP A 7 4.22 2.62 -2.57
N MET A 8 3.60 2.33 -1.44
CA MET A 8 2.34 1.56 -1.34
C MET A 8 1.19 2.44 -0.87
N ASP A 9 1.27 2.94 0.37
CA ASP A 9 0.21 3.74 0.98
C ASP A 9 0.09 5.09 0.25
N GLU A 10 -1.13 5.42 -0.19
CA GLU A 10 -1.45 6.57 -1.06
C GLU A 10 -0.76 6.60 -2.43
N THR A 11 -0.05 5.53 -2.79
CA THR A 11 0.60 5.38 -4.10
C THR A 11 -0.05 4.29 -4.94
N ILE A 12 -0.06 3.03 -4.49
CA ILE A 12 -0.70 1.90 -5.19
C ILE A 12 -2.06 1.58 -4.57
N VAL A 13 -2.16 1.73 -3.25
CA VAL A 13 -3.41 1.58 -2.51
C VAL A 13 -3.65 2.84 -1.68
N SER A 14 -4.88 3.29 -1.63
CA SER A 14 -5.36 4.27 -0.67
C SER A 14 -5.72 3.52 0.61
N SER A 15 -4.73 3.33 1.48
CA SER A 15 -4.93 2.72 2.80
C SER A 15 -5.48 3.71 3.81
N THR A 16 -5.41 5.02 3.55
CA THR A 16 -5.72 6.05 4.54
C THR A 16 -6.95 6.88 4.21
N LEU A 17 -7.44 6.92 2.96
CA LEU A 17 -8.60 7.74 2.61
C LEU A 17 -9.85 7.42 3.45
N PRO A 18 -10.24 6.16 3.72
CA PRO A 18 -11.40 5.90 4.58
C PRO A 18 -11.16 6.29 6.04
N TYR A 19 -9.92 6.21 6.52
CA TYR A 19 -9.53 6.71 7.83
C TYR A 19 -9.68 8.23 7.89
N TYR A 20 -9.04 8.96 6.97
CA TYR A 20 -9.10 10.42 6.94
C TYR A 20 -10.50 10.95 6.66
N PHE A 21 -11.35 10.22 5.94
CA PHE A 21 -12.77 10.57 5.80
C PHE A 21 -13.51 10.63 7.15
N GLN A 22 -13.13 9.77 8.10
CA GLN A 22 -13.71 9.75 9.46
C GLN A 22 -13.05 10.77 10.41
N HIS A 23 -11.95 11.40 9.98
CA HIS A 23 -11.11 12.31 10.77
C HIS A 23 -10.98 13.69 10.09
N ASP A 24 -12.10 14.17 9.52
CA ASP A 24 -12.22 15.49 8.87
C ASP A 24 -11.09 15.82 7.88
N PHE A 25 -10.68 14.82 7.10
CA PHE A 25 -9.60 14.92 6.11
C PHE A 25 -8.28 15.47 6.67
N GLY A 26 -7.97 15.14 7.94
CA GLY A 26 -6.72 15.54 8.59
C GLY A 26 -6.79 16.88 9.32
N ALA A 27 -7.99 17.42 9.55
CA ALA A 27 -8.18 18.56 10.46
C ALA A 27 -7.91 18.18 11.94
N GLU A 28 -8.05 16.89 12.28
CA GLU A 28 -7.72 16.37 13.59
C GLU A 28 -6.22 16.09 13.76
N PRO A 29 -5.65 16.27 14.97
CA PRO A 29 -4.28 15.84 15.25
C PRO A 29 -4.05 14.35 15.00
N TYR A 30 -2.93 14.01 14.37
CA TYR A 30 -2.58 12.63 14.07
C TYR A 30 -2.52 11.76 15.35
N ASN A 31 -3.27 10.66 15.35
CA ASN A 31 -3.28 9.68 16.42
C ASN A 31 -2.66 8.35 15.92
N PRO A 32 -1.41 8.02 16.32
CA PRO A 32 -0.73 6.82 15.84
C PRO A 32 -1.38 5.52 16.30
N VAL A 33 -2.05 5.52 17.47
CA VAL A 33 -2.71 4.31 17.99
C VAL A 33 -3.95 4.01 17.16
N ALA A 34 -4.78 5.02 16.90
CA ALA A 34 -5.98 4.89 16.07
C ALA A 34 -5.62 4.51 14.63
N PHE A 35 -4.59 5.15 14.07
CA PHE A 35 -4.13 4.86 12.71
C PHE A 35 -3.60 3.43 12.59
N ASN A 36 -2.79 2.96 13.53
CA ASN A 36 -2.29 1.58 13.50
C ASN A 36 -3.45 0.57 13.61
N ALA A 37 -4.42 0.82 14.49
CA ALA A 37 -5.61 -0.03 14.59
C ALA A 37 -6.42 -0.07 13.28
N TRP A 38 -6.44 1.03 12.52
CA TRP A 38 -7.03 1.06 11.19
C TRP A 38 -6.25 0.23 10.18
N VAL A 39 -4.92 0.36 10.14
CA VAL A 39 -4.05 -0.42 9.24
C VAL A 39 -4.26 -1.92 9.42
N GLU A 40 -4.41 -2.39 10.66
CA GLU A 40 -4.65 -3.81 10.98
C GLU A 40 -5.98 -4.36 10.43
N LYS A 41 -6.95 -3.50 10.07
CA LYS A 41 -8.21 -3.97 9.46
C LYS A 41 -8.02 -4.49 8.03
N GLY A 42 -6.99 -4.03 7.34
CA GLY A 42 -6.71 -4.48 5.98
C GLY A 42 -7.68 -3.97 4.90
N GLU A 43 -8.34 -2.83 5.13
CA GLU A 43 -9.40 -2.31 4.25
C GLU A 43 -8.88 -1.29 3.21
N ALA A 44 -7.66 -1.51 2.69
CA ALA A 44 -7.06 -0.57 1.73
C ALA A 44 -7.74 -0.64 0.35
N LEU A 45 -7.98 0.53 -0.26
CA LEU A 45 -8.62 0.65 -1.57
C LEU A 45 -7.56 0.71 -2.69
N VAL A 46 -7.82 0.10 -3.84
CA VAL A 46 -6.92 0.19 -4.99
C VAL A 46 -7.01 1.56 -5.65
N LEU A 47 -5.86 2.18 -5.95
CA LEU A 47 -5.81 3.37 -6.78
C LEU A 47 -5.75 2.95 -8.26
N PRO A 48 -6.78 3.26 -9.08
CA PRO A 48 -6.95 2.64 -10.39
C PRO A 48 -5.84 3.01 -11.38
N GLU A 49 -5.33 4.24 -11.34
CA GLU A 49 -4.28 4.67 -12.27
C GLU A 49 -2.92 4.04 -11.94
N SER A 50 -2.60 3.91 -10.66
CA SER A 50 -1.39 3.22 -10.20
C SER A 50 -1.46 1.72 -10.49
N HIS A 51 -2.65 1.12 -10.38
CA HIS A 51 -2.86 -0.26 -10.78
C HIS A 51 -2.62 -0.48 -12.28
N LYS A 52 -3.05 0.44 -13.15
CA LYS A 52 -2.75 0.37 -14.59
C LYS A 52 -1.23 0.38 -14.82
N LEU A 53 -0.50 1.28 -14.15
CA LEU A 53 0.96 1.31 -14.25
C LEU A 53 1.60 -0.01 -13.80
N TYR A 54 1.17 -0.56 -12.65
CA TYR A 54 1.63 -1.87 -12.17
C TYR A 54 1.43 -2.96 -13.23
N VAL A 55 0.25 -3.05 -13.83
CA VAL A 55 -0.05 -4.03 -14.88
C VAL A 55 0.83 -3.82 -16.11
N THR A 56 1.03 -2.58 -16.54
CA THR A 56 1.92 -2.24 -17.66
C THR A 56 3.36 -2.68 -17.40
N LEU A 57 3.89 -2.41 -16.21
CA LEU A 57 5.26 -2.79 -15.83
C LEU A 57 5.44 -4.31 -15.81
N LEU A 58 4.43 -5.06 -15.33
CA LEU A 58 4.42 -6.51 -15.40
C LEU A 58 4.45 -7.03 -16.85
N PHE A 59 3.68 -6.41 -17.75
CA PHE A 59 3.68 -6.77 -19.17
C PHE A 59 5.05 -6.53 -19.82
N LEU A 60 5.72 -5.44 -19.44
CA LEU A 60 7.08 -5.12 -19.87
C LEU A 60 8.17 -5.98 -19.23
N LYS A 61 7.80 -6.92 -18.33
CA LYS A 61 8.74 -7.78 -17.58
C LYS A 61 9.72 -6.99 -16.71
N ILE A 62 9.31 -5.80 -16.27
CA ILE A 62 10.06 -5.00 -15.30
C ILE A 62 9.81 -5.58 -13.91
N LYS A 63 10.87 -5.69 -13.10
CA LYS A 63 10.77 -6.19 -11.73
C LYS A 63 10.13 -5.14 -10.84
N ILE A 64 9.23 -5.57 -9.96
CA ILE A 64 8.50 -4.69 -9.06
C ILE A 64 8.99 -4.90 -7.62
N VAL A 65 9.36 -3.81 -6.95
CA VAL A 65 9.70 -3.80 -5.53
C VAL A 65 8.77 -2.82 -4.82
N PHE A 66 8.20 -3.25 -3.69
CA PHE A 66 7.48 -2.38 -2.79
C PHE A 66 8.38 -1.95 -1.64
N LEU A 67 8.45 -0.65 -1.38
CA LEU A 67 9.16 -0.05 -0.25
C LEU A 67 8.16 0.67 0.65
N GLN A 68 8.17 0.38 1.95
CA GLN A 68 7.21 0.91 2.90
C GLN A 68 7.84 1.35 4.21
N GLY A 69 7.22 2.38 4.81
CA GLY A 69 7.56 2.86 6.15
C GLY A 69 6.91 2.08 7.30
N ARG A 70 6.02 1.13 7.00
CA ARG A 70 5.39 0.23 7.99
C ARG A 70 6.44 -0.63 8.68
N SER A 71 6.18 -1.03 9.93
CA SER A 71 7.07 -1.93 10.64
C SER A 71 6.96 -3.36 10.11
N GLU A 72 8.03 -4.14 10.27
CA GLU A 72 8.01 -5.57 9.95
C GLU A 72 6.88 -6.37 10.65
N SER A 73 6.41 -5.92 11.82
CA SER A 73 5.25 -6.55 12.50
C SER A 73 3.95 -6.49 11.67
N GLN A 74 3.84 -5.54 10.74
CA GLN A 74 2.66 -5.35 9.88
C GLN A 74 2.80 -6.04 8.52
N ARG A 75 3.83 -6.89 8.34
CA ARG A 75 4.09 -7.58 7.07
C ARG A 75 2.89 -8.39 6.59
N GLN A 76 2.32 -9.21 7.47
CA GLN A 76 1.26 -10.14 7.09
C GLN A 76 0.00 -9.41 6.60
N VAL A 77 -0.44 -8.36 7.30
CA VAL A 77 -1.60 -7.56 6.89
C VAL A 77 -1.30 -6.78 5.59
N THR A 78 -0.07 -6.29 5.43
CA THR A 78 0.35 -5.57 4.22
C THR A 78 0.35 -6.48 3.00
N GLU A 79 0.87 -7.71 3.12
CA GLU A 79 0.83 -8.71 2.05
C GLU A 79 -0.60 -9.16 1.72
N ALA A 80 -1.46 -9.29 2.74
CA ALA A 80 -2.88 -9.60 2.53
C ALA A 80 -3.57 -8.49 1.73
N ASN A 81 -3.33 -7.22 2.06
CA ASN A 81 -3.88 -6.08 1.32
C ASN A 81 -3.40 -6.06 -0.13
N LEU A 82 -2.10 -6.24 -0.37
CA LEU A 82 -1.57 -6.32 -1.73
C LEU A 82 -2.25 -7.44 -2.53
N ARG A 83 -2.44 -8.61 -1.92
CA ARG A 83 -3.10 -9.74 -2.57
C ARG A 83 -4.57 -9.44 -2.89
N MET A 84 -5.33 -8.89 -1.95
CA MET A 84 -6.72 -8.47 -2.16
C MET A 84 -6.84 -7.40 -3.24
N ALA A 85 -5.86 -6.49 -3.30
CA ALA A 85 -5.73 -5.43 -4.28
C ALA A 85 -5.29 -5.90 -5.68
N GLY A 86 -5.01 -7.20 -5.87
CA GLY A 86 -4.55 -7.77 -7.15
C GLY A 86 -3.04 -7.59 -7.42
N HIS A 87 -2.27 -7.08 -6.45
CA HIS A 87 -0.82 -6.83 -6.54
C HIS A 87 0.01 -8.03 -6.07
N ILE A 88 -0.23 -9.20 -6.68
CA ILE A 88 0.31 -10.50 -6.21
C ILE A 88 1.77 -10.70 -6.62
N LYS A 89 2.23 -10.05 -7.70
CA LYS A 89 3.58 -10.22 -8.25
C LYS A 89 4.48 -9.06 -7.82
N CYS A 90 5.35 -9.33 -6.86
CA CYS A 90 6.48 -8.47 -6.54
C CYS A 90 7.73 -9.31 -6.30
N GLU A 91 8.90 -8.74 -6.63
CA GLU A 91 10.21 -9.34 -6.36
C GLU A 91 10.54 -9.24 -4.87
N LYS A 92 10.17 -8.12 -4.23
CA LYS A 92 10.48 -7.85 -2.83
C LYS A 92 9.48 -6.86 -2.23
N LEU A 93 9.14 -7.10 -0.95
CA LEU A 93 8.49 -6.14 -0.06
C LEU A 93 9.47 -5.77 1.06
N ILE A 94 9.91 -4.52 1.07
CA ILE A 94 10.83 -3.95 2.05
C ILE A 94 10.02 -3.08 3.03
N LEU A 95 10.10 -3.42 4.31
CA LEU A 95 9.48 -2.68 5.42
C LEU A 95 10.59 -2.10 6.32
N LYS A 96 10.20 -1.32 7.34
CA LYS A 96 11.11 -0.68 8.30
C LYS A 96 11.37 -1.54 9.54
#